data_AF-A0A2E2L5M2-F1
#
_entry.id   AF-A0A2E2L5M2-F1
#
_cell.length_a   1.000
_cell.length_b   1.000
_cell.length_c   1.000
_cell.angle_alpha   90.00
_cell.angle_beta   90.00
_cell.angle_gamma   90.00
#
_symmetry.space_group_name_H-M   'P 1'
#
loop_
_entity.id
_entity.type
_entity.pdbx_description
1 polymer ?
#
loop_
_entity_poly.entity_id
_entity_poly.type
_entity_poly.pdbx_seq_one_letter_code
_entity_poly.pdbx_strand_id
1 'polypeptide(L)'
;MGTGIDPLELRRFIVGTERSVSPKAVAALYGRAEMLARMPRRVQEWVVSHARTEGHMGFVVEPYCFFLSYEITDSDAAARLLPPHYRLVPTAMFADETPRLCAIVGAFTVHTSVFWGTRVELYVIAEDTRSGMLTWVICDYESNTINYGPGEGFARSTTERAVVTTVHTGDVVIDVRSAERPNHLEVTAALPAAKTTPLEQRLWIEGNLSVDYGGRLRRESSEPFGLVFDPDEMRQALRLPLDAVTVTSDTFGASFRAAEPFEAACFPYAQHFLTSSFSRPQAIRSRDELEDAVRGYDVE
;
A
#
# COMPACT_ATOMS: atom_id res chain seq x y z
N MET A 1 7.91 -13.08 -20.71
CA MET A 1 6.70 -12.81 -21.50
C MET A 1 6.67 -11.32 -21.75
N GLY A 2 6.37 -10.88 -22.98
CA GLY A 2 6.36 -9.46 -23.33
C GLY A 2 5.19 -8.72 -22.66
N THR A 3 5.31 -7.41 -22.55
CA THR A 3 4.27 -6.50 -22.05
C THR A 3 2.97 -6.71 -22.84
N GLY A 4 1.86 -7.04 -22.17
CA GLY A 4 0.55 -7.18 -22.82
C GLY A 4 -0.04 -5.83 -23.26
N ILE A 5 0.47 -4.72 -22.74
CA ILE A 5 0.00 -3.36 -23.00
C ILE A 5 0.95 -2.68 -24.00
N ASP A 6 0.39 -2.04 -25.03
CA ASP A 6 1.18 -1.28 -26.02
C ASP A 6 1.81 -0.03 -25.38
N PRO A 7 3.03 0.40 -25.77
CA PRO A 7 3.67 1.58 -25.19
C PRO A 7 2.83 2.86 -25.23
N LEU A 8 1.97 3.04 -26.24
CA LEU A 8 1.07 4.19 -26.31
C LEU A 8 -0.10 4.08 -25.33
N GLU A 9 -0.65 2.88 -25.16
CA GLU A 9 -1.67 2.57 -24.15
C GLU A 9 -1.13 2.83 -22.74
N LEU A 10 0.05 2.29 -22.43
CA LEU A 10 0.74 2.51 -21.16
C LEU A 10 0.98 4.01 -20.92
N ARG A 11 1.46 4.71 -21.96
CA ARG A 11 1.68 6.15 -21.87
C ARG A 11 0.39 6.92 -21.54
N ARG A 12 -0.73 6.57 -22.16
CA ARG A 12 -2.03 7.20 -21.88
C ARG A 12 -2.46 6.96 -20.44
N PHE A 13 -2.35 5.72 -19.97
CA PHE A 13 -2.67 5.34 -18.60
C PHE A 13 -1.86 6.12 -17.56
N ILE A 14 -0.54 6.16 -17.72
CA ILE A 14 0.37 6.89 -16.82
C ILE A 14 0.04 8.39 -16.82
N VAL A 15 -0.06 9.01 -18.00
CA VAL A 15 -0.35 10.45 -18.10
C VAL A 15 -1.71 10.79 -17.52
N GLY A 16 -2.71 9.94 -17.72
CA GLY A 16 -4.03 10.14 -17.14
C GLY A 16 -4.04 10.05 -15.62
N THR A 17 -3.39 9.03 -15.07
CA THR A 17 -3.24 8.85 -13.64
C THR A 17 -2.57 10.07 -13.01
N GLU A 18 -1.44 10.51 -13.56
CA GLU A 18 -0.71 11.71 -13.11
C GLU A 18 -1.54 13.00 -13.24
N ARG A 19 -2.25 13.19 -14.37
CA ARG A 19 -3.09 14.38 -14.58
C ARG A 19 -4.29 14.45 -13.65
N SER A 20 -4.76 13.32 -13.12
CA SER A 20 -5.82 13.28 -12.12
C SER A 20 -5.37 13.84 -10.76
N VAL A 21 -4.06 13.91 -10.52
CA VAL A 21 -3.47 14.45 -9.29
C VAL A 21 -3.22 15.94 -9.44
N SER A 22 -3.92 16.75 -8.63
CA SER A 22 -3.74 18.20 -8.61
C SER A 22 -3.28 18.66 -7.23
N PRO A 23 -2.05 19.19 -7.07
CA PRO A 23 -1.57 19.68 -5.78
C PRO A 23 -2.49 20.74 -5.16
N LYS A 24 -3.07 21.62 -5.99
CA LYS A 24 -4.04 22.63 -5.54
C LYS A 24 -5.33 21.99 -5.03
N ALA A 25 -5.85 20.97 -5.72
CA ALA A 25 -7.06 20.27 -5.28
C ALA A 25 -6.81 19.50 -3.98
N VAL A 26 -5.67 18.81 -3.89
CA VAL A 26 -5.23 18.08 -2.69
C VAL A 26 -5.13 19.01 -1.48
N ALA A 27 -4.48 20.18 -1.62
CA ALA A 27 -4.39 21.15 -0.54
C ALA A 27 -5.77 21.66 -0.07
N ALA A 28 -6.71 21.88 -1.01
CA ALA A 28 -8.08 22.27 -0.68
C ALA A 28 -8.90 21.14 -0.04
N LEU A 29 -8.62 19.88 -0.38
CA LEU A 29 -9.23 18.72 0.26
C LEU A 29 -8.67 18.50 1.67
N TYR A 30 -7.37 18.72 1.88
CA TYR A 30 -6.73 18.63 3.19
C TYR A 30 -7.44 19.50 4.23
N GLY A 31 -7.66 20.79 3.94
CA GLY A 31 -8.38 21.69 4.85
C GLY A 31 -9.84 21.27 5.12
N ARG A 32 -10.52 20.69 4.12
CA ARG A 32 -11.88 20.16 4.28
C ARG A 32 -11.91 18.89 5.15
N ALA A 33 -10.97 17.99 4.95
CA ALA A 33 -10.84 16.78 5.75
C ALA A 33 -10.50 17.10 7.21
N GLU A 34 -9.64 18.08 7.48
CA GLU A 34 -9.37 18.52 8.85
C GLU A 34 -10.60 19.10 9.56
N MET A 35 -11.47 19.77 8.82
CA MET A 35 -12.76 20.25 9.33
C MET A 35 -13.71 19.07 9.60
N LEU A 36 -13.82 18.12 8.67
CA LEU A 36 -14.66 16.92 8.81
C LEU A 36 -14.19 16.02 9.97
N ALA A 37 -12.89 15.90 10.21
CA ALA A 37 -12.32 15.15 11.32
C ALA A 37 -12.77 15.68 12.70
N ARG A 38 -13.21 16.95 12.79
CA ARG A 38 -13.76 17.54 14.02
C ARG A 38 -15.27 17.26 14.20
N MET A 39 -15.93 16.71 13.18
CA MET A 39 -17.36 16.45 13.20
C MET A 39 -17.68 15.06 13.77
N PRO A 40 -18.88 14.86 14.34
CA PRO A 40 -19.32 13.54 14.77
C PRO A 40 -19.26 12.50 13.64
N ARG A 41 -18.87 11.27 13.97
CA ARG A 41 -18.68 10.18 12.98
C ARG A 41 -19.88 9.98 12.04
N ARG A 42 -21.10 10.05 12.56
CA ARG A 42 -22.33 9.93 11.75
C ARG A 42 -22.42 10.99 10.63
N VAL A 43 -21.91 12.20 10.87
CA VAL A 43 -21.88 13.27 9.86
C VAL A 43 -20.81 12.97 8.81
N GLN A 44 -19.62 12.52 9.23
CA GLN A 44 -18.57 12.11 8.30
C GLN A 44 -19.05 10.99 7.37
N GLU A 45 -19.73 9.98 7.93
CA GLU A 45 -20.33 8.87 7.17
C GLU A 45 -21.42 9.35 6.21
N TRP A 46 -22.26 10.29 6.66
CA TRP A 46 -23.28 10.90 5.80
C TRP A 46 -22.63 11.64 4.61
N VAL A 47 -21.58 12.43 4.85
CA VAL A 47 -20.84 13.13 3.79
C VAL A 47 -20.24 12.13 2.79
N VAL A 48 -19.61 11.05 3.28
CA VAL A 48 -19.02 10.01 2.42
C VAL A 48 -20.08 9.30 1.58
N SER A 49 -21.20 8.88 2.19
CA SER A 49 -22.29 8.21 1.47
C SER A 49 -23.00 9.08 0.44
N HIS A 50 -22.92 10.41 0.57
CA HIS A 50 -23.51 11.38 -0.35
C HIS A 50 -22.48 12.03 -1.29
N ALA A 51 -21.19 11.70 -1.12
CA ALA A 51 -20.14 12.17 -2.00
C ALA A 51 -20.32 11.48 -3.36
N ARG A 52 -20.66 12.28 -4.38
CA ARG A 52 -20.67 11.83 -5.77
C ARG A 52 -19.22 11.72 -6.23
N THR A 53 -18.69 10.51 -6.24
CA THR A 53 -17.43 10.20 -6.90
C THR A 53 -17.72 9.27 -8.06
N GLU A 54 -18.11 9.88 -9.18
CA GLU A 54 -18.07 9.23 -10.48
C GLU A 54 -16.63 9.38 -10.98
N GLY A 55 -15.87 8.29 -10.93
CA GLY A 55 -14.49 8.27 -11.45
C GLY A 55 -13.50 7.49 -10.61
N HIS A 56 -12.41 7.08 -11.26
CA HIS A 56 -11.24 6.51 -10.61
C HIS A 56 -10.41 7.64 -9.96
N MET A 57 -9.86 7.38 -8.78
CA MET A 57 -8.82 8.20 -8.18
C MET A 57 -7.46 7.71 -8.66
N GLY A 58 -6.67 8.60 -9.23
CA GLY A 58 -5.25 8.32 -9.43
C GLY A 58 -4.52 8.26 -8.09
N PHE A 59 -3.68 7.25 -7.99
CA PHE A 59 -2.86 6.94 -6.83
C PHE A 59 -1.48 6.55 -7.37
N VAL A 60 -0.48 7.38 -7.12
CA VAL A 60 0.88 7.12 -7.57
C VAL A 60 1.74 6.88 -6.34
N VAL A 61 2.44 5.75 -6.33
CA VAL A 61 3.49 5.47 -5.35
C VAL A 61 4.80 5.95 -5.96
N GLU A 62 5.48 6.86 -5.28
CA GLU A 62 6.72 7.46 -5.74
C GLU A 62 7.85 6.42 -5.81
N PRO A 63 8.88 6.66 -6.64
CA PRO A 63 10.07 5.82 -6.66
C PRO A 63 10.69 5.66 -5.28
N TYR A 64 11.38 4.55 -5.10
CA TYR A 64 12.04 4.14 -3.86
C TYR A 64 11.07 3.81 -2.71
N CYS A 65 9.85 3.37 -3.04
CA CYS A 65 9.02 2.67 -2.06
C CYS A 65 9.73 1.40 -1.60
N PHE A 66 9.69 1.16 -0.30
CA PHE A 66 10.52 0.18 0.38
C PHE A 66 9.67 -0.76 1.23
N PHE A 67 9.97 -2.05 1.18
CA PHE A 67 9.21 -3.08 1.86
C PHE A 67 10.14 -4.02 2.63
N LEU A 68 9.73 -4.37 3.85
CA LEU A 68 10.39 -5.35 4.71
C LEU A 68 9.42 -6.49 5.01
N SER A 69 9.83 -7.72 4.76
CA SER A 69 9.07 -8.93 5.09
C SER A 69 9.60 -9.53 6.38
N TYR A 70 8.71 -9.83 7.32
CA TYR A 70 9.03 -10.43 8.61
C TYR A 70 8.23 -11.69 8.83
N GLU A 71 8.87 -12.74 9.32
CA GLU A 71 8.20 -14.00 9.61
C GLU A 71 7.24 -13.83 10.81
N ILE A 72 6.01 -14.31 10.69
CA ILE A 72 5.03 -14.31 11.78
C ILE A 72 5.41 -15.41 12.77
N THR A 73 5.68 -15.03 14.02
CA THR A 73 6.05 -15.95 15.13
C THR A 73 4.86 -16.30 16.01
N ASP A 74 3.82 -15.46 16.05
CA ASP A 74 2.53 -15.73 16.70
C ASP A 74 1.40 -15.62 15.67
N SER A 75 1.06 -16.76 15.05
CA SER A 75 0.01 -16.83 14.04
C SER A 75 -1.38 -16.54 14.61
N ASP A 76 -1.63 -16.85 15.88
CA ASP A 76 -2.92 -16.57 16.51
C ASP A 76 -3.11 -15.07 16.72
N ALA A 77 -2.05 -14.35 17.12
CA ALA A 77 -2.06 -12.90 17.21
C ALA A 77 -2.25 -12.24 15.85
N ALA A 78 -1.54 -12.69 14.82
CA ALA A 78 -1.72 -12.18 13.46
C ALA A 78 -3.14 -12.45 12.94
N ALA A 79 -3.67 -13.67 13.15
CA ALA A 79 -5.02 -14.04 12.70
C ALA A 79 -6.13 -13.20 13.35
N ARG A 80 -5.95 -12.76 14.62
CA ARG A 80 -6.90 -11.86 15.30
C ARG A 80 -7.03 -10.49 14.64
N LEU A 81 -6.02 -10.05 13.87
CA LEU A 81 -6.07 -8.80 13.12
C LEU A 81 -6.93 -8.92 11.86
N LEU A 82 -7.14 -10.13 11.34
CA LEU A 82 -7.84 -10.32 10.07
C LEU A 82 -9.37 -10.18 10.23
N PRO A 83 -10.09 -9.79 9.17
CA PRO A 83 -11.53 -9.95 9.11
C PRO A 83 -11.95 -11.43 9.20
N PRO A 84 -13.23 -11.73 9.51
CA PRO A 84 -13.76 -13.08 9.36
C PRO A 84 -13.54 -13.60 7.94
N HIS A 85 -13.41 -14.92 7.77
CA HIS A 85 -13.19 -15.59 6.48
C HIS A 85 -11.81 -15.38 5.85
N TYR A 86 -10.85 -14.84 6.57
CA TYR A 86 -9.46 -14.81 6.14
C TYR A 86 -8.65 -15.94 6.76
N ARG A 87 -7.70 -16.44 5.99
CA ARG A 87 -6.75 -17.45 6.45
C ARG A 87 -5.33 -17.00 6.11
N LEU A 88 -4.43 -17.05 7.10
CA LEU A 88 -3.00 -16.85 6.88
C LEU A 88 -2.47 -17.89 5.88
N VAL A 89 -1.70 -17.43 4.89
CA VAL A 89 -1.08 -18.30 3.90
C VAL A 89 0.39 -17.90 3.72
N PRO A 90 1.31 -18.86 3.49
CA PRO A 90 2.69 -18.53 3.23
C PRO A 90 2.85 -17.76 1.91
N THR A 91 3.72 -16.75 1.91
CA THR A 91 4.06 -15.97 0.73
C THR A 91 5.53 -15.54 0.78
N ALA A 92 6.04 -14.97 -0.31
CA ALA A 92 7.37 -14.41 -0.41
C ALA A 92 7.33 -13.15 -1.28
N MET A 93 8.26 -12.22 -1.08
CA MET A 93 8.36 -11.04 -1.95
C MET A 93 8.88 -11.42 -3.34
N PHE A 94 9.85 -12.33 -3.41
CA PHE A 94 10.54 -12.71 -4.64
C PHE A 94 10.17 -14.12 -5.11
N ALA A 95 10.17 -14.32 -6.43
CA ALA A 95 9.73 -15.57 -7.06
C ALA A 95 10.64 -16.77 -6.75
N ASP A 96 11.89 -16.52 -6.34
CA ASP A 96 12.89 -17.54 -6.01
C ASP A 96 13.06 -17.76 -4.50
N GLU A 97 12.26 -17.09 -3.66
CA GLU A 97 12.32 -17.23 -2.21
C GLU A 97 11.32 -18.28 -1.68
N THR A 98 11.64 -18.88 -0.53
CA THR A 98 10.76 -19.85 0.11
C THR A 98 9.62 -19.12 0.84
N PRO A 99 8.35 -19.41 0.50
CA PRO A 99 7.21 -18.76 1.15
C PRO A 99 7.14 -19.03 2.65
N ARG A 100 6.83 -18.00 3.44
CA ARG A 100 6.62 -18.06 4.90
C ARG A 100 5.36 -17.30 5.28
N LEU A 101 4.79 -17.61 6.45
CA LEU A 101 3.78 -16.72 7.02
C LEU A 101 4.48 -15.40 7.34
N CYS A 102 4.06 -14.31 6.72
CA CYS A 102 4.74 -13.04 6.91
C CYS A 102 3.79 -11.86 7.14
N ALA A 103 4.33 -10.89 7.87
CA ALA A 103 3.83 -9.53 7.89
C ALA A 103 4.79 -8.67 7.07
N ILE A 104 4.24 -7.71 6.33
CA ILE A 104 5.02 -6.81 5.49
C ILE A 104 4.87 -5.40 6.05
N VAL A 105 5.99 -4.71 6.23
CA VAL A 105 6.01 -3.28 6.51
C VAL A 105 6.41 -2.56 5.24
N GLY A 106 5.50 -1.76 4.68
CA GLY A 106 5.77 -0.93 3.50
C GLY A 106 5.92 0.53 3.88
N ALA A 107 6.96 1.19 3.40
CA ALA A 107 7.23 2.61 3.62
C ALA A 107 7.37 3.32 2.26
N PHE A 108 6.53 4.33 2.03
CA PHE A 108 6.45 4.94 0.70
C PHE A 108 5.85 6.34 0.74
N THR A 109 6.24 7.16 -0.25
CA THR A 109 5.59 8.44 -0.53
C THR A 109 4.58 8.24 -1.64
N VAL A 110 3.44 8.91 -1.54
CA VAL A 110 2.38 8.85 -2.53
C VAL A 110 1.86 10.23 -2.86
N HIS A 111 1.46 10.41 -4.11
CA HIS A 111 0.60 11.49 -4.53
C HIS A 111 -0.67 10.90 -5.16
N THR A 112 -1.80 11.37 -4.65
CA THR A 112 -3.12 10.89 -5.05
C THR A 112 -4.02 12.08 -5.33
N SER A 113 -5.17 11.86 -5.96
CA SER A 113 -6.14 12.93 -6.19
C SER A 113 -6.75 13.51 -4.89
N VAL A 114 -6.56 12.85 -3.75
CA VAL A 114 -7.15 13.22 -2.45
C VAL A 114 -6.12 13.63 -1.38
N PHE A 115 -4.94 13.02 -1.37
CA PHE A 115 -3.86 13.29 -0.43
C PHE A 115 -2.48 13.10 -1.06
N TRP A 116 -1.49 13.80 -0.52
CA TRP A 116 -0.08 13.69 -0.91
C TRP A 116 0.74 13.65 0.38
N GLY A 117 1.59 12.63 0.53
CA GLY A 117 2.45 12.50 1.69
C GLY A 117 3.14 11.15 1.78
N THR A 118 3.67 10.87 2.96
CA THR A 118 4.39 9.64 3.29
C THR A 118 3.51 8.75 4.16
N ARG A 119 3.56 7.44 3.89
CA ARG A 119 2.86 6.40 4.65
C ARG A 119 3.81 5.27 5.02
N VAL A 120 3.59 4.71 6.20
CA VAL A 120 4.11 3.39 6.60
C VAL A 120 2.92 2.52 6.92
N GLU A 121 2.83 1.35 6.32
CA GLU A 121 1.72 0.43 6.49
C GLU A 121 2.22 -0.95 6.93
N LEU A 122 1.51 -1.53 7.90
CA LEU A 122 1.66 -2.92 8.32
C LEU A 122 0.59 -3.76 7.64
N TYR A 123 1.03 -4.69 6.81
CA TYR A 123 0.18 -5.66 6.14
C TYR A 123 0.34 -7.04 6.77
N VAL A 124 -0.78 -7.74 6.95
CA VAL A 124 -0.78 -9.18 7.15
C VAL A 124 -1.31 -9.82 5.87
N ILE A 125 -0.55 -10.75 5.30
CA ILE A 125 -0.93 -11.39 4.05
C ILE A 125 -1.81 -12.61 4.35
N ALA A 126 -2.99 -12.63 3.74
CA ALA A 126 -3.98 -13.66 3.96
C ALA A 126 -4.79 -13.94 2.69
N GLU A 127 -5.39 -15.12 2.63
CA GLU A 127 -6.34 -15.49 1.59
C GLU A 127 -7.76 -15.24 2.10
N ASP A 128 -8.56 -14.49 1.33
CA ASP A 128 -10.01 -14.43 1.57
C ASP A 128 -10.62 -15.76 1.10
N THR A 129 -11.09 -16.57 2.05
CA THR A 129 -11.65 -17.90 1.77
C THR A 129 -12.94 -17.88 0.95
N ARG A 130 -13.57 -16.71 0.78
CA ARG A 130 -14.77 -16.56 -0.07
C ARG A 130 -14.41 -16.40 -1.54
N SER A 131 -13.31 -15.70 -1.84
CA SER A 131 -12.88 -15.39 -3.20
C SER A 131 -11.69 -16.24 -3.67
N GLY A 132 -10.90 -16.78 -2.75
CA GLY A 132 -9.64 -17.46 -3.01
C GLY A 132 -8.46 -16.51 -3.29
N MET A 133 -8.70 -15.19 -3.28
CA MET A 133 -7.68 -14.19 -3.60
C MET A 133 -6.71 -14.00 -2.46
N LEU A 134 -5.41 -13.96 -2.79
CA LEU A 134 -4.42 -13.40 -1.87
C LEU A 134 -4.73 -11.91 -1.65
N THR A 135 -4.72 -11.46 -0.40
CA THR A 135 -5.14 -10.12 -0.01
C THR A 135 -4.11 -9.47 0.90
N TRP A 136 -3.83 -8.20 0.65
CA TRP A 136 -3.04 -7.35 1.54
C TRP A 136 -3.98 -6.72 2.59
N VAL A 137 -3.92 -7.20 3.83
CA VAL A 137 -4.78 -6.67 4.89
C VAL A 137 -4.01 -5.62 5.70
N ILE A 138 -4.35 -4.35 5.50
CA ILE A 138 -3.77 -3.21 6.23
C ILE A 138 -4.27 -3.27 7.67
N CYS A 139 -3.37 -3.57 8.60
CA CYS A 139 -3.72 -3.78 10.01
C CYS A 139 -3.34 -2.56 10.88
N ASP A 140 -2.33 -1.81 10.46
CA ASP A 140 -1.87 -0.58 11.09
C ASP A 140 -1.21 0.33 10.04
N TYR A 141 -1.18 1.63 10.28
CA TYR A 141 -0.42 2.58 9.47
C TYR A 141 -0.08 3.86 10.26
N GLU A 142 0.95 4.55 9.80
CA GLU A 142 1.24 5.94 10.15
C GLU A 142 1.39 6.77 8.88
N SER A 143 0.95 8.02 8.93
CA SER A 143 0.85 8.89 7.75
C SER A 143 0.98 10.37 8.13
N ASN A 144 1.71 11.16 7.35
CA ASN A 144 1.80 12.62 7.55
C ASN A 144 0.71 13.41 6.83
N THR A 145 -0.21 12.72 6.16
CA THR A 145 -1.28 13.33 5.39
C THR A 145 -2.65 12.96 5.98
N ILE A 146 -3.73 13.51 5.41
CA ILE A 146 -5.09 13.15 5.82
C ILE A 146 -5.39 11.70 5.42
N ASN A 147 -6.18 11.02 6.25
CA ASN A 147 -6.54 9.63 6.01
C ASN A 147 -8.04 9.44 6.18
N TYR A 148 -8.60 8.47 5.48
CA TYR A 148 -9.93 7.97 5.76
C TYR A 148 -9.84 6.45 5.92
N GLY A 149 -10.04 5.98 7.15
CA GLY A 149 -10.11 4.54 7.46
C GLY A 149 -11.56 4.15 7.78
N PRO A 150 -12.08 3.01 7.31
CA PRO A 150 -13.45 2.59 7.63
C PRO A 150 -13.72 2.54 9.15
N GLY A 151 -12.75 2.05 9.92
CA GLY A 151 -12.80 1.96 11.38
C GLY A 151 -12.68 3.30 12.12
N GLU A 152 -12.05 4.32 11.51
CA GLU A 152 -11.62 5.54 12.21
C GLU A 152 -12.24 6.84 11.67
N GLY A 153 -12.79 6.84 10.46
CA GLY A 153 -13.28 8.04 9.78
C GLY A 153 -12.13 8.89 9.23
N PHE A 154 -12.38 10.19 9.07
CA PHE A 154 -11.35 11.16 8.69
C PHE A 154 -10.39 11.40 9.84
N ALA A 155 -9.11 11.13 9.60
CA ALA A 155 -8.00 11.39 10.52
C ALA A 155 -7.03 12.40 9.91
N ARG A 156 -6.36 13.16 10.78
CA ARG A 156 -5.25 14.04 10.39
C ARG A 156 -3.96 13.25 10.23
N SER A 157 -2.85 13.96 10.00
CA SER A 157 -1.52 13.40 10.22
C SER A 157 -1.47 12.70 11.58
N THR A 158 -0.93 11.50 11.57
CA THR A 158 -0.67 10.68 12.76
C THR A 158 0.81 10.75 13.17
N THR A 159 1.64 11.41 12.36
CA THR A 159 3.10 11.46 12.55
C THR A 159 3.59 12.82 13.03
N GLU A 160 4.62 12.79 13.88
CA GLU A 160 5.47 13.95 14.18
C GLU A 160 6.68 14.05 13.23
N ARG A 161 7.04 12.92 12.62
CA ARG A 161 8.11 12.80 11.64
C ARG A 161 7.71 11.77 10.59
N ALA A 162 7.87 12.12 9.31
CA ALA A 162 7.68 11.19 8.22
C ALA A 162 8.66 11.50 7.09
N VAL A 163 9.78 10.79 7.09
CA VAL A 163 10.82 10.88 6.07
C VAL A 163 10.90 9.53 5.37
N VAL A 164 10.74 9.55 4.05
CA VAL A 164 11.11 8.47 3.14
C VAL A 164 11.79 9.14 1.97
N THR A 165 13.10 8.97 1.85
CA THR A 165 13.90 9.68 0.84
C THR A 165 15.15 8.91 0.46
N THR A 166 15.88 9.43 -0.52
CA THR A 166 17.20 8.92 -0.90
C THR A 166 18.28 9.97 -0.69
N VAL A 167 19.51 9.49 -0.50
CA VAL A 167 20.70 10.34 -0.39
C VAL A 167 21.66 10.08 -1.55
N HIS A 168 22.61 10.99 -1.75
CA HIS A 168 23.57 10.96 -2.86
C HIS A 168 24.43 9.69 -2.94
N THR A 169 24.57 8.94 -1.85
CA THR A 169 25.24 7.63 -1.79
C THR A 169 24.42 6.49 -2.40
N GLY A 170 23.13 6.75 -2.70
CA GLY A 170 22.20 5.74 -3.17
C GLY A 170 21.45 5.02 -2.04
N ASP A 171 21.55 5.50 -0.80
CA ASP A 171 20.83 4.89 0.31
C ASP A 171 19.38 5.40 0.35
N VAL A 172 18.44 4.52 0.67
CA VAL A 172 17.10 4.88 1.14
C VAL A 172 17.18 5.14 2.63
N VAL A 173 16.62 6.27 3.06
CA VAL A 173 16.52 6.69 4.46
C VAL A 173 15.05 6.83 4.81
N ILE A 174 14.63 6.08 5.82
CA ILE A 174 13.27 6.06 6.34
C ILE A 174 13.34 6.42 7.82
N ASP A 175 12.57 7.42 8.22
CA ASP A 175 12.37 7.79 9.62
C ASP A 175 10.95 8.32 9.80
N VAL A 176 10.08 7.44 10.28
CA VAL A 176 8.65 7.71 10.47
C VAL A 176 8.28 7.42 11.90
N ARG A 177 7.84 8.45 12.62
CA ARG A 177 7.47 8.37 14.04
C ARG A 177 6.09 8.95 14.27
N SER A 178 5.24 8.16 14.92
CA SER A 178 3.91 8.58 15.31
C SER A 178 3.97 9.66 16.38
N ALA A 179 3.04 10.63 16.29
CA ALA A 179 2.76 11.60 17.34
C ALA A 179 1.77 11.06 18.38
N GLU A 180 1.04 9.99 18.03
CA GLU A 180 -0.12 9.52 18.80
C GLU A 180 0.06 8.10 19.37
N ARG A 181 0.94 7.30 18.75
CA ARG A 181 1.13 5.87 19.04
C ARG A 181 2.60 5.56 19.31
N PRO A 182 2.94 4.36 19.83
CA PRO A 182 4.34 3.94 19.94
C PRO A 182 4.99 3.61 18.58
N ASN A 183 4.28 3.82 17.46
CA ASN A 183 4.74 3.43 16.13
C ASN A 183 5.97 4.23 15.68
N HIS A 184 7.05 3.52 15.34
CA HIS A 184 8.30 4.06 14.82
C HIS A 184 8.92 3.07 13.83
N LEU A 185 9.34 3.58 12.67
CA LEU A 185 10.16 2.88 11.68
C LEU A 185 11.37 3.74 11.35
N GLU A 186 12.57 3.20 11.56
CA GLU A 186 13.85 3.82 11.23
C GLU A 186 14.73 2.82 10.49
N VAL A 187 14.97 3.09 9.21
CA VAL A 187 15.70 2.21 8.31
C VAL A 187 16.67 3.02 7.45
N THR A 188 17.88 2.51 7.28
CA THR A 188 18.81 2.94 6.23
C THR A 188 19.20 1.74 5.39
N ALA A 189 19.08 1.85 4.07
CA ALA A 189 19.28 0.73 3.16
C ALA A 189 20.09 1.13 1.92
N ALA A 190 21.21 0.44 1.67
CA ALA A 190 22.12 0.78 0.57
C ALA A 190 21.69 0.12 -0.75
N LEU A 191 20.99 0.88 -1.61
CA LEU A 191 20.52 0.38 -2.90
C LEU A 191 21.62 -0.09 -3.87
N PRO A 192 22.86 0.45 -3.86
CA PRO A 192 23.91 -0.06 -4.75
C PRO A 192 24.25 -1.55 -4.55
N ALA A 193 23.93 -2.13 -3.39
CA ALA A 193 24.10 -3.55 -3.13
C ALA A 193 22.95 -4.42 -3.67
N ALA A 194 21.85 -3.79 -4.11
CA ALA A 194 20.64 -4.48 -4.52
C ALA A 194 20.74 -5.09 -5.91
N LYS A 195 19.93 -6.11 -6.17
CA LYS A 195 19.83 -6.76 -7.48
C LYS A 195 18.38 -6.71 -7.96
N THR A 196 18.19 -6.41 -9.24
CA THR A 196 16.88 -6.55 -9.85
C THR A 196 16.49 -8.02 -9.90
N THR A 197 15.39 -8.37 -9.23
CA THR A 197 14.93 -9.76 -9.06
C THR A 197 13.44 -9.87 -9.37
N PRO A 198 13.00 -10.93 -10.07
CA PRO A 198 11.58 -11.17 -10.32
C PRO A 198 10.76 -11.29 -9.01
N LEU A 199 9.60 -10.65 -9.01
CA LEU A 199 8.68 -10.64 -7.87
C LEU A 199 7.74 -11.85 -7.90
N GLU A 200 7.29 -12.31 -6.74
CA GLU A 200 6.26 -13.34 -6.64
C GLU A 200 4.91 -12.79 -7.13
N GLN A 201 4.42 -13.30 -8.25
CA GLN A 201 3.33 -12.65 -8.96
C GLN A 201 1.99 -12.74 -8.22
N ARG A 202 1.76 -13.78 -7.40
CA ARG A 202 0.54 -13.88 -6.60
C ARG A 202 0.50 -12.79 -5.54
N LEU A 203 1.61 -12.52 -4.86
CA LEU A 203 1.73 -11.47 -3.85
C LEU A 203 1.47 -10.09 -4.44
N TRP A 204 2.16 -9.76 -5.52
CA TRP A 204 2.16 -8.39 -6.04
C TRP A 204 1.03 -8.10 -7.03
N ILE A 205 0.49 -9.10 -7.73
CA ILE A 205 -0.68 -8.91 -8.60
C ILE A 205 -1.97 -9.14 -7.82
N GLU A 206 -2.24 -10.36 -7.35
CA GLU A 206 -3.51 -10.66 -6.65
C GLU A 206 -3.66 -9.80 -5.39
N GLY A 207 -2.56 -9.57 -4.67
CA GLY A 207 -2.57 -8.72 -3.49
C GLY A 207 -2.94 -7.26 -3.75
N ASN A 208 -2.57 -6.68 -4.90
CA ASN A 208 -3.01 -5.33 -5.29
C ASN A 208 -4.41 -5.33 -5.92
N LEU A 209 -4.91 -6.49 -6.38
CA LEU A 209 -6.31 -6.67 -6.78
C LEU A 209 -7.24 -6.87 -5.57
N SER A 210 -6.70 -7.16 -4.38
CA SER A 210 -7.46 -7.36 -3.16
C SER A 210 -6.73 -6.76 -1.95
N VAL A 211 -7.17 -5.58 -1.53
CA VAL A 211 -6.70 -4.89 -0.33
C VAL A 211 -7.87 -4.73 0.64
N ASP A 212 -7.66 -5.03 1.92
CA ASP A 212 -8.70 -4.88 2.96
C ASP A 212 -8.12 -4.27 4.24
N TYR A 213 -8.98 -3.94 5.19
CA TYR A 213 -8.63 -3.34 6.47
C TYR A 213 -8.85 -4.32 7.63
N GLY A 214 -7.76 -4.58 8.36
CA GLY A 214 -7.73 -5.38 9.57
C GLY A 214 -7.44 -4.55 10.82
N GLY A 215 -7.22 -5.25 11.94
CA GLY A 215 -6.81 -4.67 13.21
C GLY A 215 -7.74 -3.55 13.66
N ARG A 216 -7.14 -2.40 13.99
CA ARG A 216 -7.87 -1.19 14.43
C ARG A 216 -8.63 -0.48 13.30
N LEU A 217 -8.25 -0.74 12.05
CA LEU A 217 -8.81 -0.09 10.86
C LEU A 217 -10.08 -0.77 10.37
N ARG A 218 -10.32 -2.00 10.82
CA ARG A 218 -11.45 -2.84 10.45
C ARG A 218 -12.78 -2.19 10.84
N ARG A 219 -13.75 -2.34 9.94
CA ARG A 219 -15.17 -2.14 10.21
C ARG A 219 -15.92 -3.35 9.66
N GLU A 220 -16.97 -3.79 10.33
CA GLU A 220 -17.75 -4.98 9.89
C GLU A 220 -18.33 -4.84 8.48
N SER A 221 -18.59 -3.61 8.04
CA SER A 221 -19.10 -3.31 6.71
C SER A 221 -18.01 -3.03 5.66
N SER A 222 -16.73 -3.16 6.00
CA SER A 222 -15.64 -3.02 5.03
C SER A 222 -15.64 -4.22 4.09
N GLU A 223 -15.45 -3.96 2.81
CA GLU A 223 -15.21 -4.98 1.80
C GLU A 223 -13.86 -4.72 1.14
N PRO A 224 -13.15 -5.78 0.68
CA PRO A 224 -11.91 -5.61 -0.06
C PRO A 224 -12.10 -4.76 -1.31
N PHE A 225 -11.07 -4.00 -1.66
CA PHE A 225 -11.02 -3.19 -2.87
C PHE A 225 -9.79 -3.53 -3.69
N GLY A 226 -9.88 -3.34 -5.00
CA GLY A 226 -8.78 -3.57 -5.94
C GLY A 226 -8.19 -2.28 -6.48
N LEU A 227 -6.99 -2.41 -7.01
CA LEU A 227 -6.28 -1.38 -7.76
C LEU A 227 -6.19 -1.81 -9.23
N VAL A 228 -6.36 -0.86 -10.15
CA VAL A 228 -6.06 -1.03 -11.58
C VAL A 228 -4.68 -0.44 -11.85
N PHE A 229 -3.79 -1.19 -12.48
CA PHE A 229 -2.39 -0.84 -12.74
C PHE A 229 -1.83 -1.70 -13.87
N ASP A 230 -0.69 -1.32 -14.45
CA ASP A 230 0.04 -2.19 -15.39
C ASP A 230 0.72 -3.33 -14.60
N PRO A 231 0.37 -4.61 -14.84
CA PRO A 231 1.00 -5.75 -14.16
C PRO A 231 2.53 -5.77 -14.26
N ASP A 232 3.11 -5.22 -15.33
CA ASP A 232 4.56 -5.22 -15.51
C ASP A 232 5.28 -4.25 -14.56
N GLU A 233 4.58 -3.30 -13.91
CA GLU A 233 5.12 -2.53 -12.78
C GLU A 233 5.45 -3.43 -11.58
N MET A 234 4.84 -4.62 -11.49
CA MET A 234 5.07 -5.65 -10.47
C MET A 234 5.90 -6.83 -10.99
N ARG A 235 6.62 -6.67 -12.11
CA ARG A 235 7.44 -7.75 -12.66
C ARG A 235 8.67 -8.05 -11.82
N GLN A 236 9.33 -7.01 -11.31
CA GLN A 236 10.62 -7.10 -10.63
C GLN A 236 10.82 -5.90 -9.71
N ALA A 237 11.59 -6.06 -8.64
CA ALA A 237 12.06 -4.96 -7.81
C ALA A 237 13.55 -5.13 -7.51
N LEU A 238 14.14 -4.16 -6.84
CA LEU A 238 15.46 -4.31 -6.24
C LEU A 238 15.33 -5.16 -4.98
N ARG A 239 15.91 -6.36 -4.99
CA ARG A 239 16.14 -7.20 -3.81
C ARG A 239 17.41 -6.75 -3.12
N LEU A 240 17.30 -6.31 -1.88
CA LEU A 240 18.47 -5.95 -1.07
C LEU A 240 18.98 -7.17 -0.29
N PRO A 241 20.30 -7.37 -0.21
CA PRO A 241 20.85 -8.27 0.79
C PRO A 241 20.65 -7.65 2.19
N LEU A 242 20.31 -8.47 3.18
CA LEU A 242 19.90 -7.97 4.50
C LEU A 242 21.04 -7.27 5.26
N ASP A 243 22.31 -7.58 4.95
CA ASP A 243 23.47 -6.88 5.50
C ASP A 243 23.63 -5.44 4.97
N ALA A 244 22.94 -5.10 3.88
CA ALA A 244 22.84 -3.74 3.35
C ALA A 244 21.63 -2.96 3.92
N VAL A 245 20.87 -3.55 4.85
CA VAL A 245 19.69 -2.95 5.47
C VAL A 245 19.91 -2.84 6.97
N THR A 246 19.97 -1.61 7.47
CA THR A 246 20.02 -1.33 8.91
C THR A 246 18.65 -0.89 9.39
N VAL A 247 17.99 -1.73 10.19
CA VAL A 247 16.75 -1.40 10.88
C VAL A 247 17.09 -1.01 12.33
N THR A 248 17.09 0.29 12.63
CA THR A 248 17.35 0.78 14.00
C THR A 248 16.13 0.60 14.89
N SER A 249 14.94 0.77 14.32
CA SER A 249 13.66 0.65 15.02
C SER A 249 12.59 0.20 14.04
N ASP A 250 11.81 -0.80 14.41
CA ASP A 250 10.55 -1.12 13.74
C ASP A 250 9.60 -1.73 14.78
N THR A 251 8.64 -0.93 15.21
CA THR A 251 7.64 -1.32 16.21
C THR A 251 6.38 -1.92 15.60
N PHE A 252 6.18 -1.83 14.27
CA PHE A 252 4.94 -2.23 13.62
C PHE A 252 4.75 -3.74 13.75
N GLY A 253 3.72 -4.19 14.46
CA GLY A 253 3.44 -5.62 14.61
C GLY A 253 4.47 -6.39 15.45
N ALA A 254 5.35 -5.70 16.18
CA ALA A 254 6.44 -6.30 16.96
C ALA A 254 6.01 -7.36 18.00
N SER A 255 4.72 -7.41 18.34
CA SER A 255 4.16 -8.41 19.25
C SER A 255 3.94 -9.80 18.63
N PHE A 256 3.94 -9.93 17.30
CA PHE A 256 3.57 -11.19 16.63
C PHE A 256 4.50 -11.62 15.47
N ARG A 257 5.48 -10.79 15.11
CA ARG A 257 6.47 -11.07 14.07
C ARG A 257 7.88 -11.18 14.64
N ALA A 258 8.78 -11.77 13.86
CA ALA A 258 10.20 -11.79 14.14
C ALA A 258 10.78 -10.36 14.19
N ALA A 259 11.84 -10.17 14.99
CA ALA A 259 12.50 -8.87 15.15
C ALA A 259 13.24 -8.42 13.87
N GLU A 260 13.84 -9.37 13.14
CA GLU A 260 14.61 -9.12 11.94
C GLU A 260 13.82 -9.50 10.68
N PRO A 261 13.92 -8.71 9.59
CA PRO A 261 13.27 -9.06 8.33
C PRO A 261 14.03 -10.19 7.64
N PHE A 262 13.34 -10.99 6.85
CA PHE A 262 13.95 -12.03 6.02
C PHE A 262 14.01 -11.67 4.53
N GLU A 263 13.27 -10.65 4.09
CA GLU A 263 13.35 -10.06 2.75
C GLU A 263 13.25 -8.53 2.83
N ALA A 264 13.93 -7.86 1.89
CA ALA A 264 13.84 -6.42 1.68
C ALA A 264 13.73 -6.13 0.19
N ALA A 265 12.74 -5.32 -0.19
CA ALA A 265 12.45 -4.95 -1.56
C ALA A 265 12.34 -3.43 -1.71
N CYS A 266 12.81 -2.91 -2.84
CA CYS A 266 12.65 -1.50 -3.21
C CYS A 266 12.25 -1.39 -4.68
N PHE A 267 11.20 -0.63 -5.00
CA PHE A 267 10.92 -0.31 -6.41
C PHE A 267 11.65 0.97 -6.78
N PRO A 268 12.53 0.97 -7.79
CA PRO A 268 13.32 2.15 -8.15
C PRO A 268 12.56 3.12 -9.07
N TYR A 269 11.26 2.90 -9.27
CA TYR A 269 10.39 3.64 -10.17
C TYR A 269 9.02 3.85 -9.54
N ALA A 270 8.27 4.81 -10.09
CA ALA A 270 6.91 5.08 -9.65
C ALA A 270 5.96 3.98 -10.10
N GLN A 271 4.95 3.69 -9.28
CA GLN A 271 3.88 2.74 -9.60
C GLN A 271 2.56 3.51 -9.73
N HIS A 272 1.82 3.29 -10.81
CA HIS A 272 0.63 4.06 -11.16
C HIS A 272 -0.61 3.20 -11.00
N PHE A 273 -1.48 3.63 -10.09
CA PHE A 273 -2.69 2.93 -9.77
C PHE A 273 -3.91 3.82 -9.97
N LEU A 274 -5.01 3.19 -10.32
CA LEU A 274 -6.34 3.73 -10.24
C LEU A 274 -7.13 2.94 -9.20
N THR A 275 -7.78 3.65 -8.29
CA THR A 275 -8.68 3.03 -7.31
C THR A 275 -10.03 3.73 -7.29
N SER A 276 -11.02 3.09 -6.69
CA SER A 276 -12.31 3.74 -6.44
C SER A 276 -12.19 4.70 -5.27
N SER A 277 -12.94 5.82 -5.30
CA SER A 277 -12.88 6.81 -4.21
C SER A 277 -13.32 6.29 -2.85
N PHE A 278 -14.10 5.21 -2.86
CA PHE A 278 -14.52 4.46 -1.69
C PHE A 278 -14.42 2.98 -2.01
N SER A 279 -14.01 2.15 -1.05
CA SER A 279 -13.92 0.70 -1.20
C SER A 279 -15.20 0.14 -1.80
N ARG A 280 -15.13 -0.26 -3.06
CA ARG A 280 -16.14 -1.05 -3.76
C ARG A 280 -15.46 -2.34 -4.19
N PRO A 281 -16.15 -3.49 -4.10
CA PRO A 281 -15.65 -4.71 -4.70
C PRO A 281 -15.32 -4.45 -6.17
N GLN A 282 -14.05 -4.56 -6.55
CA GLN A 282 -13.69 -4.57 -7.96
C GLN A 282 -13.86 -5.99 -8.49
N ALA A 283 -14.37 -6.08 -9.72
CA ALA A 283 -14.61 -7.35 -10.40
C ALA A 283 -13.35 -7.95 -11.02
N ILE A 284 -12.23 -7.21 -11.05
CA ILE A 284 -10.97 -7.63 -11.67
C ILE A 284 -10.29 -8.66 -10.77
N ARG A 285 -10.12 -9.87 -11.30
CA ARG A 285 -9.58 -11.05 -10.58
C ARG A 285 -8.43 -11.71 -11.31
N SER A 286 -8.04 -11.18 -12.46
CA SER A 286 -6.97 -11.75 -13.27
C SER A 286 -6.08 -10.67 -13.88
N ARG A 287 -4.88 -11.10 -14.29
CA ARG A 287 -3.95 -10.28 -15.05
C ARG A 287 -4.57 -9.79 -16.36
N ASP A 288 -5.28 -10.66 -17.09
CA ASP A 288 -5.85 -10.31 -18.40
C ASP A 288 -6.91 -9.21 -18.26
N GLU A 289 -7.79 -9.33 -17.25
CA GLU A 289 -8.78 -8.29 -16.93
C GLU A 289 -8.13 -6.97 -16.49
N LEU A 290 -6.99 -7.05 -15.80
CA LEU A 290 -6.20 -5.89 -15.40
C LEU A 290 -5.59 -5.18 -16.63
N GLU A 291 -5.04 -5.93 -17.56
CA GLU A 291 -4.55 -5.38 -18.84
C GLU A 291 -5.68 -4.74 -19.65
N ASP A 292 -6.84 -5.38 -19.74
CA ASP A 292 -8.02 -4.81 -20.42
C ASP A 292 -8.50 -3.52 -19.75
N ALA A 293 -8.49 -3.45 -18.41
CA ALA A 293 -8.83 -2.24 -17.68
C ALA A 293 -7.84 -1.09 -17.95
N VAL A 294 -6.55 -1.38 -18.07
CA VAL A 294 -5.52 -0.40 -18.45
C VAL A 294 -5.72 0.07 -19.89
N ARG A 295 -5.97 -0.83 -20.84
CA ARG A 295 -6.21 -0.50 -22.26
C ARG A 295 -7.46 0.38 -22.44
N GLY A 296 -8.52 0.08 -21.67
CA GLY A 296 -9.80 0.79 -21.73
C GLY A 296 -9.82 2.12 -20.99
N TYR A 297 -8.75 2.48 -20.27
CA TYR A 297 -8.69 3.76 -19.56
C TYR A 297 -8.40 4.90 -20.54
N ASP A 298 -9.41 5.75 -20.73
CA ASP A 298 -9.32 6.95 -21.54
C ASP A 298 -9.44 8.20 -20.66
N VAL A 299 -8.63 9.21 -20.98
CA VAL A 299 -8.57 10.48 -20.24
C VAL A 299 -9.40 11.48 -21.01
N GLU A 300 -10.60 11.81 -20.52
CA GLU A 300 -11.34 12.98 -21.02
C GLU A 300 -10.56 14.29 -20.81
#